data_AF-A0A1G8ZN42-F1
#
_entry.id   AF-A0A1G8ZN42-F1
#
_cell.length_a   1.000
_cell.length_b   1.000
_cell.length_c   1.000
_cell.angle_alpha   90.00
_cell.angle_beta   90.00
_cell.angle_gamma   90.00
#
_symmetry.space_group_name_H-M   'P 1'
#
loop_
_entity.id
_entity.type
_entity.pdbx_description
1 polymer ?
#
loop_
_entity_poly.entity_id
_entity_poly.type
_entity_poly.pdbx_seq_one_letter_code
_entity_poly.pdbx_strand_id
1 'polypeptide(L)'
;MRITLVKKVLADGSPCAKCHDVEQKLLEKDQMRFIDEVLVADERDPGSAGFQLASKHAVSRAPFFVVENAGGRGDVEVFTVYFKFAKEVLQPLENAAAAS
;
A
#
# COMPACT_ATOMS: atom_id res chain seq x y z
N MET A 1 4.77 -12.12 -6.42
CA MET A 1 4.08 -10.82 -6.36
C MET A 1 4.64 -10.10 -5.14
N ARG A 2 4.84 -8.79 -5.22
CA ARG A 2 5.25 -7.96 -4.07
C ARG A 2 4.23 -6.86 -3.85
N ILE A 3 3.77 -6.66 -2.62
CA ILE A 3 2.80 -5.65 -2.23
C ILE A 3 3.45 -4.68 -1.24
N THR A 4 3.50 -3.41 -1.63
CA THR A 4 4.00 -2.32 -0.78
C THR A 4 2.84 -1.41 -0.37
N LEU A 5 2.65 -1.21 0.93
CA LEU A 5 1.74 -0.19 1.49
C LEU A 5 2.53 1.09 1.74
N VAL A 6 2.08 2.22 1.18
CA VAL A 6 2.66 3.53 1.46
C VAL A 6 1.72 4.34 2.35
N LYS A 7 2.25 4.73 3.52
CA LYS A 7 1.62 5.62 4.50
C LYS A 7 2.22 7.02 4.39
N LYS A 8 1.61 8.01 5.02
CA LYS A 8 2.06 9.40 4.94
C LYS A 8 2.16 10.08 6.29
N VAL A 9 3.22 10.85 6.47
CA VAL A 9 3.36 11.87 7.50
C VAL A 9 3.17 13.22 6.82
N LEU A 10 2.24 14.01 7.33
CA LEU A 10 1.88 15.30 6.76
C LEU A 10 2.96 16.35 7.04
N ALA A 11 2.92 17.47 6.33
CA ALA A 11 3.86 18.58 6.50
C ALA A 11 3.91 19.14 7.93
N ASP A 12 2.80 19.02 8.69
CA ASP A 12 2.72 19.40 10.10
C ASP A 12 3.32 18.35 11.06
N GLY A 13 3.80 17.22 10.53
CA GLY A 13 4.37 16.10 11.26
C GLY A 13 3.35 15.11 11.81
N SER A 14 2.05 15.33 11.61
CA SER A 14 1.02 14.39 12.05
C SER A 14 0.92 13.18 11.11
N PRO A 15 0.64 11.98 11.63
CA PRO A 15 0.35 10.82 10.80
C PRO A 15 -0.98 11.02 10.07
N CYS A 16 -1.04 10.61 8.81
CA CYS A 16 -2.27 10.70 8.03
C CYS A 16 -3.39 9.84 8.65
N ALA A 17 -4.50 10.47 9.06
CA ALA A 17 -5.65 9.78 9.67
C ALA A 17 -6.19 8.62 8.80
N LYS A 18 -6.28 8.82 7.48
CA LYS A 18 -6.73 7.76 6.55
C LYS A 18 -5.76 6.57 6.50
N CYS A 19 -4.47 6.80 6.73
CA CYS A 19 -3.50 5.71 6.80
C CYS A 19 -3.76 4.84 8.03
N HIS A 20 -4.12 5.45 9.15
CA HIS A 20 -4.51 4.73 10.36
C HIS A 20 -5.78 3.90 10.11
N ASP A 21 -6.83 4.49 9.54
CA ASP A 21 -8.10 3.78 9.27
C ASP A 21 -7.91 2.54 8.39
N VAL A 22 -7.10 2.64 7.33
CA VAL A 22 -6.84 1.52 6.41
C VAL A 22 -5.95 0.47 7.05
N GLU A 23 -4.93 0.87 7.81
CA GLU A 23 -4.07 -0.05 8.55
C GLU A 23 -4.87 -0.86 9.59
N GLN A 24 -5.77 -0.20 10.33
CA GLN A 24 -6.65 -0.91 11.27
C GLN A 24 -7.55 -1.92 10.53
N LYS A 25 -8.14 -1.55 9.40
CA LYS A 25 -8.93 -2.50 8.58
C LYS A 25 -8.13 -3.70 8.11
N LEU A 26 -6.87 -3.50 7.71
CA LEU A 26 -5.97 -4.58 7.30
C LEU A 26 -5.64 -5.50 8.49
N LEU A 27 -5.40 -4.94 9.68
CA LEU A 27 -5.12 -5.71 10.90
C LEU A 27 -6.35 -6.51 11.36
N GLU A 28 -7.53 -5.88 11.43
CA GLU A 28 -8.79 -6.51 11.85
C GLU A 28 -9.19 -7.71 10.97
N LYS A 29 -8.76 -7.69 9.71
CA LYS A 29 -9.02 -8.75 8.73
C LYS A 29 -7.87 -9.74 8.56
N ASP A 30 -6.81 -9.60 9.35
CA ASP A 30 -5.56 -10.37 9.20
C ASP A 30 -4.97 -10.28 7.77
N GLN A 31 -5.18 -9.16 7.10
CA GLN A 31 -4.72 -8.89 5.74
C GLN A 31 -3.32 -8.27 5.70
N MET A 32 -2.83 -7.74 6.83
CA MET A 32 -1.45 -7.25 6.93
C MET A 32 -0.40 -8.32 6.60
N ARG A 33 -0.71 -9.60 6.79
CA ARG A 33 0.18 -10.73 6.44
C ARG A 33 0.52 -10.83 4.95
N PHE A 34 -0.27 -10.21 4.07
CA PHE A 34 -0.04 -10.18 2.63
C PHE A 34 0.78 -8.95 2.17
N ILE A 35 1.06 -8.02 3.07
CA ILE A 35 1.85 -6.82 2.75
C ILE A 35 3.33 -7.16 2.98
N ASP A 36 4.13 -7.09 1.91
CA ASP A 36 5.56 -7.40 1.95
C ASP A 36 6.38 -6.25 2.55
N GLU A 37 5.93 -5.01 2.35
CA GLU A 37 6.66 -3.82 2.79
C GLU A 37 5.71 -2.66 3.14
N VAL A 38 6.07 -1.90 4.18
CA VAL A 38 5.39 -0.66 4.56
C VAL A 38 6.38 0.49 4.47
N LEU A 39 6.08 1.48 3.64
CA LEU A 39 6.90 2.68 3.47
C LEU A 39 6.17 3.92 3.99
N VAL A 40 6.95 4.92 4.40
CA VAL A 40 6.44 6.22 4.84
C VAL A 40 6.87 7.29 3.85
N ALA A 41 5.88 8.02 3.34
CA ALA A 41 6.05 9.27 2.62
C ALA A 41 5.96 10.43 3.62
N ASP A 42 7.10 10.96 4.04
CA ASP A 42 7.13 12.16 4.88
C ASP A 42 7.15 13.40 3.97
N GLU A 43 6.14 14.26 4.04
CA GLU A 43 6.08 15.46 3.21
C GLU A 43 7.20 16.48 3.52
N ARG A 44 7.84 16.34 4.68
CA ARG A 44 8.96 17.19 5.11
C ARG A 44 10.30 16.67 4.60
N ASP A 45 10.33 15.42 4.12
CA ASP A 45 11.52 14.75 3.61
C ASP A 45 11.24 14.13 2.23
N PRO A 46 11.53 14.86 1.13
CA PRO A 46 11.46 14.35 -0.23
C PRO A 46 12.37 13.13 -0.48
N GLY A 47 13.36 12.90 0.37
CA GLY A 47 14.24 11.73 0.34
C GLY A 47 13.62 10.48 0.94
N SER A 48 12.50 10.58 1.66
CA SER A 48 11.84 9.42 2.26
C SER A 48 11.38 8.42 1.20
N ALA A 49 11.58 7.12 1.46
CA ALA A 49 11.32 6.07 0.48
C ALA A 49 9.87 6.07 -0.05
N GLY A 50 8.90 6.32 0.83
CA GLY A 50 7.50 6.44 0.42
C GLY A 50 7.23 7.69 -0.43
N PHE A 51 7.93 8.80 -0.19
CA PHE A 51 7.78 10.03 -0.98
C PHE A 51 8.35 9.84 -2.39
N GLN A 52 9.52 9.22 -2.50
CA GLN A 52 10.11 8.89 -3.79
C GLN A 52 9.21 7.92 -4.58
N LEU A 53 8.66 6.91 -3.92
CA LEU A 53 7.75 5.94 -4.55
C LEU A 53 6.44 6.61 -4.99
N ALA A 54 5.86 7.48 -4.16
CA ALA A 54 4.69 8.27 -4.50
C ALA A 54 4.95 9.17 -5.73
N SER A 55 6.13 9.80 -5.78
CA SER A 55 6.56 10.65 -6.90
C SER A 55 6.74 9.84 -8.19
N LYS A 56 7.41 8.67 -8.11
CA LYS A 56 7.61 7.76 -9.24
C LYS A 56 6.29 7.35 -9.90
N HIS A 57 5.25 7.14 -9.10
CA HIS A 57 3.93 6.73 -9.56
C HIS A 57 2.93 7.89 -9.72
N ALA A 58 3.38 9.15 -9.59
CA ALA A 58 2.55 10.35 -9.66
C ALA A 58 1.32 10.32 -8.73
N VAL A 59 1.47 9.73 -7.53
CA VAL A 59 0.42 9.64 -6.52
C VAL A 59 0.64 10.68 -5.43
N SER A 60 -0.37 11.52 -5.19
CA SER A 60 -0.34 12.52 -4.12
C SER A 60 -1.11 12.12 -2.85
N ARG A 61 -1.96 11.09 -2.95
CA ARG A 61 -2.87 10.64 -1.88
C ARG A 61 -2.27 9.45 -1.14
N ALA A 62 -2.48 9.42 0.17
CA ALA A 62 -2.15 8.27 1.02
C ALA A 62 -3.35 7.88 1.90
N PRO A 63 -3.46 6.61 2.30
CA PRO A 63 -2.58 5.50 1.92
C PRO A 63 -2.80 5.05 0.47
N PHE A 64 -1.79 4.41 -0.11
CA PHE A 64 -1.92 3.70 -1.38
C PHE A 64 -1.07 2.43 -1.39
N PHE A 65 -1.34 1.55 -2.34
CA PHE A 65 -0.66 0.27 -2.49
C PHE A 65 0.02 0.19 -3.84
N VAL A 66 1.21 -0.37 -3.88
CA VAL A 66 1.94 -0.71 -5.11
C VAL A 66 2.04 -2.23 -5.18
N VAL A 67 1.58 -2.80 -6.27
CA VAL A 67 1.59 -4.25 -6.51
C VAL A 67 2.48 -4.54 -7.71
N GLU A 68 3.54 -5.30 -7.48
CA GLU A 68 4.50 -5.72 -8.49
C GLU A 68 4.27 -7.19 -8.85
N ASN A 69 3.82 -7.42 -10.08
CA ASN A 69 3.55 -8.77 -10.58
C ASN A 69 4.81 -9.43 -11.13
N ALA A 70 5.04 -10.70 -10.77
CA ALA A 70 6.21 -11.47 -11.19
C ALA A 70 6.12 -12.01 -12.63
N GLY A 71 5.05 -11.67 -13.38
CA GLY A 71 4.70 -12.21 -14.69
C GLY A 71 5.56 -11.74 -15.88
N GLY A 72 6.85 -11.49 -15.67
CA GLY A 72 7.84 -11.32 -16.74
C GLY A 72 7.92 -9.94 -17.41
N ARG A 73 6.96 -9.02 -17.20
CA ARG A 73 7.04 -7.62 -17.70
C ARG A 73 7.27 -6.55 -16.64
N GLY A 74 7.26 -6.90 -15.35
CA GLY A 74 7.36 -5.91 -14.27
C GLY A 74 6.16 -4.97 -14.25
N ASP A 75 4.96 -5.49 -14.55
CA ASP A 75 3.73 -4.71 -14.48
C ASP A 75 3.49 -4.28 -13.03
N VAL A 76 3.42 -2.96 -12.85
CA VAL A 76 3.18 -2.31 -11.56
C VAL A 76 1.78 -1.70 -11.56
N GLU A 77 0.97 -2.11 -10.60
CA GLU A 77 -0.37 -1.56 -10.40
C GLU A 77 -0.44 -0.76 -9.11
N VAL A 78 -1.11 0.39 -9.18
CA VAL A 78 -1.22 1.31 -8.04
C VAL A 78 -2.67 1.46 -7.62
N PHE A 79 -2.95 1.16 -6.36
CA PHE A 79 -4.28 1.24 -5.78
C PHE A 79 -4.34 2.34 -4.74
N THR A 80 -5.11 3.39 -5.00
CA THR A 80 -5.37 4.47 -4.02
C THR A 80 -6.69 4.29 -3.27
N VAL A 81 -7.38 3.17 -3.50
CA VAL A 81 -8.69 2.86 -2.88
C VAL A 81 -8.61 1.46 -2.28
N TYR A 82 -8.70 1.39 -0.95
CA TYR A 82 -8.60 0.14 -0.19
C TYR A 82 -9.60 -0.93 -0.69
N PHE A 83 -10.87 -0.60 -0.90
CA PHE A 83 -11.86 -1.59 -1.33
C PHE A 83 -11.56 -2.19 -2.71
N LYS A 84 -10.97 -1.42 -3.63
CA LYS A 84 -10.54 -1.91 -4.94
C LYS A 84 -9.37 -2.88 -4.77
N PHE A 85 -8.34 -2.47 -4.02
CA PHE A 85 -7.19 -3.31 -3.68
C PHE A 85 -7.62 -4.62 -3.00
N ALA A 86 -8.50 -4.54 -2.01
CA ALA A 86 -8.99 -5.71 -1.30
C ALA A 86 -9.72 -6.70 -2.22
N LYS A 87 -10.58 -6.20 -3.10
CA LYS A 87 -11.33 -7.03 -4.05
C LYS A 87 -10.43 -7.67 -5.11
N GLU A 88 -9.51 -6.89 -5.68
CA GLU A 88 -8.72 -7.32 -6.85
C GLU A 88 -7.44 -8.07 -6.48
N VAL A 89 -6.90 -7.87 -5.26
CA VAL A 89 -5.61 -8.41 -4.85
C VAL A 89 -5.74 -9.29 -3.60
N LEU A 90 -6.28 -8.76 -2.50
CA LEU A 90 -6.33 -9.51 -1.24
C LEU A 90 -7.29 -10.70 -1.29
N GLN A 91 -8.51 -10.51 -1.83
CA GLN A 91 -9.51 -11.56 -1.88
C GLN A 91 -9.04 -12.78 -2.70
N PRO A 92 -8.40 -12.64 -3.88
CA PRO A 92 -7.75 -13.76 -4.56
C PRO A 92 -6.65 -14.45 -3.72
N LEU A 93 -5.81 -13.69 -3.01
CA LEU A 93 -4.78 -14.25 -2.13
C LEU A 93 -5.36 -15.02 -0.94
N GLU A 94 -6.39 -14.48 -0.31
CA GLU A 94 -7.12 -15.13 0.78
C GLU A 94 -7.72 -16.45 0.31
N ASN A 95 -8.36 -16.46 -0.87
CA ASN A 95 -8.92 -17.67 -1.46
C ASN A 95 -7.84 -18.71 -1.78
N ALA A 96 -6.69 -18.29 -2.33
CA ALA A 96 -5.58 -19.20 -2.62
C ALA A 96 -4.95 -19.78 -1.34
N ALA A 97 -4.81 -18.96 -0.29
CA ALA A 97 -4.30 -19.38 1.00
C ALA A 97 -5.26 -20.34 1.72
N ALA A 98 -6.58 -20.16 1.59
CA ALA A 98 -7.58 -21.04 2.18
C ALA A 98 -7.70 -22.41 1.47
N ALA A 99 -7.20 -22.50 0.23
CA ALA A 99 -7.20 -23.74 -0.57
C ALA A 99 -5.91 -24.57 -0.43
N SER A 100 -4.93 -24.08 0.34
CA SER A 100 -3.63 -24.72 0.59
C SER A 100 -3.58 -25.37 1.97
#